data_AF-A0A3Q7FWA4-F1
#
_entry.id   AF-A0A3Q7FWA4-F1
#
_cell.length_a   1.000
_cell.length_b   1.000
_cell.length_c   1.000
_cell.angle_alpha   90.00
_cell.angle_beta   90.00
_cell.angle_gamma   90.00
#
_symmetry.space_group_name_H-M   'P 1'
#
loop_
_entity.id
_entity.type
_entity.pdbx_description
1 polymer ?
#
loop_
_entity_poly.entity_id
_entity_poly.type
_entity_poly.pdbx_seq_one_letter_code
_entity_poly.pdbx_strand_id
1 'polypeptide(L)'
;MASTTMAKINEDQVRKAVKALLKWKKLQSKKTLELQNLNSLSDEEENEEDEVVDDNFIYLQLTLKKIPPKELTTPHKITLPNPFFHPLESFANICLIIDDRPRKSHNSKTKLDVETVQKKLKSEGISITKVLKFTKLKSEYKSFDAKLDLYGSYELFLADKRVMNLLPGLLGKQFYKKKRKVPVPVDLRGNSNWKEEIERACSSTLLCLGSGTCSVLKIGRGGMENGEVMENVLAAIDGIVQFVPKKLNGVRAFHLKFSDSLALPVYEDFPDQSSKQ
;
A
#
# COMPACT_ATOMS: atom_id res chain seq x y z
N MET A 1 -5.95 26.60 -5.29
CA MET A 1 -5.83 26.02 -6.66
C MET A 1 -6.11 24.51 -6.71
N ALA A 2 -7.02 23.98 -5.87
CA ALA A 2 -7.39 22.55 -5.84
C ALA A 2 -8.61 22.21 -6.72
N SER A 3 -9.29 23.20 -7.30
CA SER A 3 -10.62 23.01 -7.90
C SER A 3 -10.61 22.46 -9.34
N THR A 4 -9.48 22.49 -10.06
CA THR A 4 -9.46 22.18 -11.50
C THR A 4 -9.24 20.69 -11.80
N THR A 5 -8.74 19.91 -10.84
CA THR A 5 -8.52 18.46 -11.00
C THR A 5 -9.79 17.65 -10.87
N MET A 6 -10.66 18.02 -9.92
CA MET A 6 -11.98 17.40 -9.73
C MET A 6 -12.92 17.65 -10.92
N ALA A 7 -12.81 18.79 -11.59
CA ALA A 7 -13.71 19.17 -12.68
C ALA A 7 -13.64 18.25 -13.93
N LYS A 8 -12.59 17.43 -14.06
CA LYS A 8 -12.43 16.47 -15.17
C LYS A 8 -12.73 15.02 -14.78
N ILE A 9 -12.86 14.72 -13.50
CA ILE A 9 -13.13 13.35 -13.04
C ILE A 9 -14.62 13.25 -12.79
N ASN A 10 -15.30 12.37 -13.52
CA ASN A 10 -16.73 12.16 -13.35
C ASN A 10 -16.99 11.32 -12.09
N GLU A 11 -17.47 11.95 -11.03
CA GLU A 11 -17.80 11.28 -9.76
C GLU A 11 -18.83 10.16 -9.95
N ASP A 12 -19.80 10.32 -10.86
CA ASP A 12 -20.77 9.28 -11.16
C ASP A 12 -20.11 8.03 -11.78
N GLN A 13 -19.06 8.23 -12.58
CA GLN A 13 -18.31 7.13 -13.17
C GLN A 13 -17.52 6.38 -12.10
N VAL A 14 -16.89 7.10 -11.16
CA VAL A 14 -16.24 6.50 -9.98
C VAL A 14 -17.25 5.65 -9.20
N ARG A 15 -18.42 6.23 -8.89
CA ARG A 15 -19.46 5.56 -8.12
C ARG A 15 -20.00 4.31 -8.82
N LYS A 16 -20.23 4.36 -10.13
CA LYS A 16 -20.63 3.21 -10.94
C LYS A 16 -19.57 2.11 -10.92
N ALA A 17 -18.30 2.48 -11.10
CA ALA A 17 -17.18 1.53 -11.09
C ALA A 17 -17.04 0.84 -9.72
N VAL A 18 -17.06 1.60 -8.62
CA VAL A 18 -16.96 1.06 -7.25
C VAL A 18 -18.14 0.12 -6.95
N LYS A 19 -19.37 0.53 -7.27
CA LYS A 19 -20.57 -0.30 -7.07
C LYS A 19 -20.51 -1.59 -7.89
N ALA A 20 -20.06 -1.51 -9.15
CA ALA A 20 -19.92 -2.68 -10.01
C ALA A 20 -18.88 -3.66 -9.47
N LEU A 21 -17.73 -3.17 -9.00
CA LEU A 21 -16.66 -3.98 -8.42
C LEU A 21 -17.10 -4.67 -7.12
N LEU A 22 -17.73 -3.94 -6.20
CA LEU A 22 -18.20 -4.53 -4.93
C LEU A 22 -19.34 -5.53 -5.16
N LYS A 23 -20.23 -5.28 -6.12
CA LYS A 23 -21.26 -6.26 -6.54
C LYS A 23 -20.60 -7.51 -7.12
N TRP A 24 -19.59 -7.35 -7.97
CA TRP A 24 -18.85 -8.46 -8.57
C TRP A 24 -18.17 -9.31 -7.51
N LYS A 25 -17.46 -8.71 -6.52
CA LYS A 25 -16.79 -9.47 -5.45
C LYS A 25 -17.80 -10.26 -4.62
N LYS A 26 -18.97 -9.69 -4.29
CA LYS A 26 -20.07 -10.39 -3.58
C LYS A 26 -20.63 -11.57 -4.38
N LEU A 27 -20.65 -11.48 -5.71
CA LEU A 27 -21.09 -12.57 -6.57
C LEU A 27 -20.03 -13.67 -6.64
N GLN A 28 -18.76 -13.30 -6.74
CA GLN A 28 -17.65 -14.26 -6.74
C GLN A 28 -17.54 -14.99 -5.41
N SER A 29 -17.68 -14.31 -4.27
CA SER A 29 -17.65 -14.98 -2.96
C SER A 29 -18.76 -16.03 -2.83
N LYS A 30 -19.96 -15.76 -3.35
CA LYS A 30 -21.06 -16.75 -3.38
C LYS A 30 -20.73 -17.94 -4.26
N LYS A 31 -20.21 -17.68 -5.47
CA LYS A 31 -19.81 -18.74 -6.40
C LYS A 31 -18.69 -19.62 -5.82
N THR A 32 -17.69 -19.02 -5.18
CA THR A 32 -16.61 -19.76 -4.50
C THR A 32 -17.15 -20.59 -3.34
N LEU A 33 -18.06 -20.05 -2.53
CA LEU A 33 -18.71 -20.80 -1.44
C LEU A 33 -19.56 -21.97 -1.96
N GLU A 34 -20.28 -21.79 -3.07
CA GLU A 34 -21.03 -22.87 -3.73
C GLU A 34 -20.11 -23.96 -4.28
N LEU A 35 -18.98 -23.58 -4.88
CA LEU A 35 -17.97 -24.53 -5.37
C LEU A 35 -17.26 -25.27 -4.23
N GLN A 36 -16.97 -24.62 -3.10
CA GLN A 36 -16.37 -25.26 -1.92
C GLN A 36 -17.33 -26.24 -1.24
N ASN A 37 -18.62 -25.92 -1.19
CA ASN A 37 -19.64 -26.83 -0.69
C ASN A 37 -19.82 -28.06 -1.60
N LEU A 38 -19.53 -27.94 -2.91
CA LEU A 38 -19.53 -29.07 -3.85
C LEU A 38 -18.22 -29.88 -3.80
N ASN A 39 -17.07 -29.24 -3.59
CA ASN A 39 -15.75 -29.88 -3.64
C ASN A 39 -15.30 -30.53 -2.31
N SER A 40 -16.14 -30.53 -1.27
CA SER A 40 -15.87 -31.24 0.00
C SER A 40 -15.91 -32.78 -0.12
N LEU A 41 -15.81 -33.34 -1.33
CA LEU A 41 -15.89 -34.77 -1.65
C LEU A 41 -14.77 -35.29 -2.56
N SER A 42 -13.73 -34.51 -2.84
CA SER A 42 -12.58 -34.99 -3.60
C SER A 42 -11.29 -34.37 -3.09
N ASP A 43 -10.50 -35.22 -2.43
CA ASP A 43 -9.16 -34.90 -1.91
C ASP A 43 -8.17 -34.58 -3.03
N GLU A 44 -7.34 -33.58 -2.72
CA GLU A 44 -5.94 -33.41 -3.09
C GLU A 44 -5.54 -33.45 -4.58
N GLU A 45 -5.33 -32.26 -5.14
CA GLU A 45 -4.22 -32.05 -6.08
C GLU A 45 -3.38 -30.85 -5.62
N GLU A 46 -2.20 -31.15 -5.08
CA GLU A 46 -1.11 -30.21 -4.84
C GLU A 46 -0.64 -29.64 -6.17
N ASN A 47 -1.11 -28.43 -6.52
CA ASN A 47 -0.49 -27.62 -7.56
C ASN A 47 0.35 -26.53 -6.90
N GLU A 48 1.64 -26.48 -7.29
CA GLU A 48 2.59 -25.40 -7.02
C GLU A 48 2.15 -24.08 -7.71
N GLU A 49 1.00 -23.54 -7.33
CA GLU A 49 0.56 -22.22 -7.75
C GLU A 49 0.94 -21.22 -6.67
N ASP A 50 1.70 -20.19 -7.07
CA ASP A 50 1.89 -18.92 -6.36
C ASP A 50 0.76 -18.73 -5.34
N GLU A 51 1.02 -18.92 -4.02
CA GLU A 51 -0.01 -18.84 -2.98
C GLU A 51 -1.04 -17.78 -3.35
N VAL A 52 -2.25 -18.23 -3.72
CA VAL A 52 -3.37 -17.36 -4.04
C VAL A 52 -3.84 -16.79 -2.71
N VAL A 53 -3.03 -15.87 -2.18
CA VAL A 53 -3.42 -15.04 -1.05
C VAL A 53 -4.60 -14.27 -1.58
N ASP A 54 -5.77 -14.61 -1.05
CA ASP A 54 -7.09 -14.08 -1.37
C ASP A 54 -7.12 -12.58 -1.02
N ASP A 55 -6.46 -11.80 -1.85
CA ASP A 55 -6.08 -10.43 -1.55
C ASP A 55 -7.28 -9.56 -1.88
N ASN A 56 -8.17 -9.46 -0.89
CA ASN A 56 -9.45 -8.80 -0.98
C ASN A 56 -9.30 -7.26 -0.94
N PHE A 57 -8.31 -6.73 -1.66
CA PHE A 57 -7.99 -5.31 -1.76
C PHE A 57 -8.41 -4.74 -3.11
N ILE A 58 -8.87 -3.51 -3.06
CA ILE A 58 -9.21 -2.69 -4.23
C ILE A 58 -7.96 -1.90 -4.61
N TYR A 59 -7.63 -1.98 -5.89
CA TYR A 59 -6.45 -1.38 -6.48
C TYR A 59 -6.81 -0.26 -7.47
N LEU A 60 -6.11 0.87 -7.37
CA LEU A 60 -6.08 1.91 -8.40
C LEU A 60 -4.89 1.64 -9.31
N GLN A 61 -5.16 1.42 -10.59
CA GLN A 61 -4.14 1.37 -11.62
C GLN A 61 -4.04 2.74 -12.28
N LEU A 62 -2.87 3.37 -12.12
CA LEU A 62 -2.47 4.59 -12.81
C LEU A 62 -1.71 4.22 -14.08
N THR A 63 -2.14 4.76 -15.21
CA THR A 63 -1.39 4.71 -16.47
C THR A 63 -0.94 6.12 -16.83
N LEU A 64 0.36 6.33 -16.96
CA LEU A 64 0.98 7.58 -17.38
C LEU A 64 1.19 7.62 -18.90
N LYS A 65 1.19 8.82 -19.48
CA LYS A 65 1.49 9.02 -20.90
C LYS A 65 2.98 8.87 -21.22
N LYS A 66 3.85 9.25 -20.27
CA LYS A 66 5.31 9.14 -20.39
C LYS A 66 5.87 8.43 -19.17
N ILE A 67 6.98 7.71 -19.39
CA ILE A 67 7.72 7.07 -18.32
C ILE A 67 8.25 8.16 -17.38
N PRO A 68 8.02 8.06 -16.07
CA PRO A 68 8.50 9.04 -15.12
C PRO A 68 10.05 9.01 -15.01
N PRO A 69 10.69 10.15 -14.71
CA PRO A 69 12.13 10.19 -14.47
C PRO A 69 12.51 9.34 -13.25
N LYS A 70 13.71 8.74 -13.27
CA LYS A 70 14.20 7.80 -12.23
C LYS A 70 14.25 8.41 -10.82
N GLU A 71 14.31 9.73 -10.69
CA GLU A 71 14.30 10.46 -9.42
C GLU A 71 12.99 10.26 -8.63
N LEU A 72 11.89 9.91 -9.30
CA LEU A 72 10.58 9.66 -8.68
C LEU A 72 10.37 8.19 -8.26
N THR A 73 11.42 7.36 -8.24
CA THR A 73 11.32 5.95 -7.82
C THR A 73 11.15 5.80 -6.30
N THR A 74 11.29 6.90 -5.55
CA THR A 74 11.04 6.88 -4.11
C THR A 74 9.54 6.70 -3.82
N PRO A 75 9.15 5.80 -2.90
CA PRO A 75 7.74 5.63 -2.54
C PRO A 75 7.15 6.92 -2.00
N HIS A 76 6.07 7.40 -2.61
CA HIS A 76 5.33 8.58 -2.18
C HIS A 76 4.15 8.17 -1.29
N LYS A 77 4.04 8.80 -0.12
CA LYS A 77 2.98 8.54 0.85
C LYS A 77 1.77 9.40 0.53
N ILE A 78 0.60 8.79 0.34
CA ILE A 78 -0.68 9.48 0.12
C ILE A 78 -1.60 9.11 1.27
N THR A 79 -2.05 10.11 2.02
CA THR A 79 -2.98 9.90 3.15
C THR A 79 -4.41 9.73 2.62
N LEU A 80 -5.10 8.71 3.09
CA LEU A 80 -6.49 8.43 2.75
C LEU A 80 -7.40 8.82 3.93
N PRO A 81 -8.63 9.30 3.66
CA PRO A 81 -9.59 9.65 4.70
C PRO A 81 -10.07 8.43 5.48
N ASN A 82 -10.32 7.30 4.80
CA ASN A 82 -10.82 6.08 5.43
C ASN A 82 -9.73 4.99 5.43
N PRO A 83 -9.07 4.72 6.58
CA PRO A 83 -8.01 3.72 6.66
C PRO A 83 -8.56 2.31 6.45
N PHE A 84 -7.96 1.54 5.54
CA PHE A 84 -8.30 0.11 5.38
C PHE A 84 -7.58 -0.81 6.37
N PHE A 85 -6.63 -0.27 7.14
CA PHE A 85 -6.03 -0.91 8.30
C PHE A 85 -6.45 -0.11 9.55
N HIS A 86 -7.62 -0.41 10.10
CA HIS A 86 -8.07 0.28 11.30
C HIS A 86 -7.25 -0.20 12.52
N PRO A 87 -6.57 0.70 13.26
CA PRO A 87 -5.70 0.31 14.39
C PRO A 87 -6.44 -0.37 15.56
N LEU A 88 -7.76 -0.23 15.65
CA LEU A 88 -8.57 -0.63 16.80
C LEU A 88 -9.36 -1.94 16.60
N GLU A 89 -9.62 -2.38 15.37
CA GLU A 89 -10.61 -3.46 15.10
C GLU A 89 -10.03 -4.70 14.41
N SER A 90 -8.78 -4.69 13.97
CA SER A 90 -8.17 -5.87 13.38
C SER A 90 -6.79 -6.06 13.94
N PHE A 91 -6.46 -7.31 14.23
CA PHE A 91 -5.13 -7.85 14.53
C PHE A 91 -4.16 -7.61 13.36
N ALA A 92 -4.01 -6.37 12.91
CA ALA A 92 -3.00 -5.98 11.95
C ALA A 92 -1.68 -6.30 12.63
N ASN A 93 -1.08 -7.41 12.23
CA ASN A 93 0.25 -7.78 12.62
C ASN A 93 1.18 -6.72 12.02
N ILE A 94 1.37 -5.62 12.76
CA ILE A 94 2.21 -4.49 12.37
C ILE A 94 3.62 -4.77 12.86
N CYS A 95 4.57 -4.70 11.94
CA CYS A 95 5.99 -4.79 12.24
C CYS A 95 6.66 -3.42 12.06
N LEU A 96 7.20 -2.85 13.14
CA LEU A 96 7.96 -1.60 13.11
C LEU A 96 9.47 -1.87 13.05
N ILE A 97 10.14 -1.41 11.99
CA ILE A 97 11.58 -1.50 11.81
C ILE A 97 12.25 -0.21 12.29
N ILE A 98 13.05 -0.32 13.35
CA ILE A 98 13.77 0.81 13.95
C ILE A 98 15.25 0.80 13.55
N ASP A 99 15.82 2.00 13.46
CA ASP A 99 17.25 2.18 13.26
C ASP A 99 17.99 2.13 14.60
N ASP A 100 18.71 1.03 14.83
CA ASP A 100 19.56 0.80 16.03
C ASP A 100 21.03 1.17 15.80
N ARG A 101 21.37 1.78 14.65
CA ARG A 101 22.75 2.16 14.37
C ARG A 101 23.19 3.30 15.30
N PRO A 102 24.40 3.24 15.90
CA PRO A 102 24.91 4.33 16.71
C PRO A 102 25.11 5.59 15.83
N ARG A 103 24.63 6.75 16.29
CA ARG A 103 24.88 8.03 15.62
C ARG A 103 26.34 8.40 15.80
N LYS A 104 27.04 8.77 14.71
CA LYS A 104 28.43 9.25 14.74
C LYS A 104 28.62 10.65 15.38
N SER A 105 27.53 11.29 15.83
CA SER A 105 27.59 12.63 16.42
C SER A 105 27.81 12.54 17.93
N HIS A 106 28.86 13.22 18.41
CA HIS A 106 29.34 13.22 19.79
C HIS A 106 28.31 13.64 20.88
N ASN A 107 27.13 14.16 20.51
CA ASN A 107 26.18 14.78 21.47
C ASN A 107 24.78 14.15 21.54
N SER A 108 24.56 12.92 21.06
CA SER A 108 23.23 12.29 21.20
C SER A 108 23.33 10.78 21.45
N LYS A 109 23.44 10.41 22.72
CA LYS A 109 23.14 9.06 23.27
C LYS A 109 21.64 8.76 23.16
N THR A 110 21.10 8.62 21.96
CA THR A 110 19.77 8.01 21.79
C THR A 110 19.88 6.85 20.82
N LYS A 111 20.45 5.76 21.32
CA LYS A 111 20.19 4.43 20.80
C LYS A 111 18.70 4.18 21.04
N LEU A 112 17.89 4.03 19.98
CA LEU A 112 16.49 3.69 20.14
C LEU A 112 16.42 2.20 20.50
N ASP A 113 16.32 1.91 21.80
CA ASP A 113 16.09 0.56 22.26
C ASP A 113 14.62 0.16 22.12
N VAL A 114 14.41 -1.13 21.82
CA VAL A 114 13.09 -1.73 21.56
C VAL A 114 12.14 -1.48 22.74
N GLU A 115 12.65 -1.55 23.97
CA GLU A 115 11.87 -1.35 25.19
C GLU A 115 11.37 0.08 25.34
N THR A 116 12.20 1.08 25.03
CA THR A 116 11.80 2.50 25.06
C THR A 116 10.73 2.78 24.02
N VAL A 117 10.85 2.14 22.85
CA VAL A 117 9.85 2.27 21.79
C VAL A 117 8.54 1.62 22.19
N GLN A 118 8.59 0.39 22.72
CA GLN A 118 7.40 -0.32 23.20
C GLN A 118 6.70 0.41 24.35
N LYS A 119 7.45 1.02 25.28
CA LYS A 119 6.87 1.84 26.36
C LYS A 119 6.13 3.06 25.82
N LYS A 120 6.73 3.77 24.85
CA LYS A 120 6.10 4.93 24.19
C LYS A 120 4.85 4.55 23.39
N LEU A 121 4.90 3.43 22.67
CA LEU A 121 3.76 2.91 21.92
C LEU A 121 2.60 2.53 22.87
N LYS A 122 2.91 1.90 24.00
CA LYS A 122 1.92 1.57 25.03
C LYS A 122 1.33 2.81 25.69
N SER A 123 2.14 3.83 25.99
CA SER A 123 1.64 5.09 26.56
C SER A 123 0.75 5.87 25.59
N GLU A 124 0.99 5.74 24.29
CA GLU A 124 0.21 6.42 23.25
C GLU A 124 -1.02 5.61 22.77
N GLY A 125 -1.16 4.36 23.24
CA GLY A 125 -2.29 3.47 22.91
C GLY A 125 -2.18 2.80 21.54
N ILE A 126 -0.96 2.62 21.01
CA ILE A 126 -0.72 2.05 19.68
C ILE A 126 -0.35 0.56 19.80
N SER A 127 -1.18 -0.31 19.24
CA SER A 127 -0.95 -1.76 19.22
C SER A 127 -0.02 -2.16 18.09
N ILE A 128 1.30 -2.17 18.34
CA ILE A 128 2.30 -2.75 17.41
C ILE A 128 2.71 -4.14 17.88
N THR A 129 2.54 -5.15 17.01
CA THR A 129 2.82 -6.56 17.33
C THR A 129 4.31 -6.83 17.53
N LYS A 130 5.18 -6.32 16.64
CA LYS A 130 6.63 -6.54 16.75
C LYS A 130 7.43 -5.31 16.38
N VAL A 131 8.46 -5.04 17.19
CA VAL A 131 9.48 -4.03 16.88
C VAL A 131 10.77 -4.76 16.51
N LEU A 132 11.25 -4.55 15.29
CA LEU A 132 12.46 -5.14 14.74
C LEU A 132 13.58 -4.11 14.65
N LYS A 133 14.75 -4.47 15.16
CA LYS A 133 15.98 -3.68 14.96
C LYS A 133 16.56 -3.92 13.58
N PHE A 134 17.06 -2.87 12.93
CA PHE A 134 17.76 -2.98 11.66
C PHE A 134 18.92 -3.99 11.68
N THR A 135 19.70 -4.02 12.77
CA THR A 135 20.81 -4.98 12.93
C THR A 135 20.31 -6.43 12.99
N LYS A 136 19.20 -6.66 13.70
CA LYS A 136 18.55 -7.98 13.81
C LYS A 136 17.99 -8.43 12.46
N LEU A 137 17.40 -7.51 11.70
CA LEU A 137 16.95 -7.77 10.34
C LEU A 137 18.12 -8.19 9.43
N LYS A 138 19.29 -7.58 9.59
CA LYS A 138 20.48 -7.91 8.80
C LYS A 138 21.09 -9.27 9.14
N SER A 139 21.04 -9.69 10.42
CA SER A 139 21.64 -10.95 10.87
C SER A 139 20.70 -12.15 10.71
N GLU A 140 19.48 -12.06 11.23
CA GLU A 140 18.57 -13.21 11.34
C GLU A 140 17.78 -13.47 10.05
N TYR A 141 17.42 -12.41 9.32
CA TYR A 141 16.55 -12.50 8.15
C TYR A 141 17.35 -12.51 6.84
N LYS A 142 18.49 -13.21 6.81
CA LYS A 142 19.35 -13.32 5.61
C LYS A 142 18.85 -14.40 4.66
N SER A 143 18.41 -15.54 5.18
CA SER A 143 17.89 -16.67 4.41
C SER A 143 16.60 -16.29 3.68
N PHE A 144 16.30 -17.03 2.62
CA PHE A 144 15.08 -16.84 1.84
C PHE A 144 13.84 -17.14 2.70
N ASP A 145 13.85 -18.29 3.37
CA ASP A 145 12.72 -18.77 4.18
C ASP A 145 12.39 -17.81 5.32
N ALA A 146 13.39 -17.31 6.06
CA ALA A 146 13.14 -16.34 7.12
C ALA A 146 12.48 -15.05 6.61
N LYS A 147 12.81 -14.60 5.40
CA LYS A 147 12.17 -13.43 4.77
C LYS A 147 10.74 -13.74 4.37
N LEU A 148 10.48 -14.96 3.89
CA LEU A 148 9.15 -15.42 3.54
C LEU A 148 8.27 -15.54 4.79
N ASP A 149 8.79 -16.14 5.86
CA ASP A 149 8.13 -16.21 7.17
C ASP A 149 7.78 -14.83 7.70
N LEU A 150 8.74 -13.89 7.62
CA LEU A 150 8.52 -12.50 8.00
C LEU A 150 7.40 -11.88 7.15
N TYR A 151 7.44 -12.07 5.84
CA TYR A 151 6.45 -11.55 4.91
C TYR A 151 5.05 -12.13 5.15
N GLY A 152 4.94 -13.41 5.50
CA GLY A 152 3.67 -14.10 5.82
C GLY A 152 3.08 -13.66 7.16
N SER A 153 3.94 -13.53 8.19
CA SER A 153 3.51 -13.26 9.58
C SER A 153 2.84 -11.89 9.77
N TYR A 154 3.23 -10.89 8.98
CA TYR A 154 2.81 -9.49 9.17
C TYR A 154 2.05 -8.96 7.96
N GLU A 155 1.06 -8.09 8.20
CA GLU A 155 0.28 -7.45 7.14
C GLU A 155 0.87 -6.10 6.72
N LEU A 156 1.36 -5.34 7.70
CA LEU A 156 1.86 -3.98 7.51
C LEU A 156 3.26 -3.87 8.11
N PHE A 157 4.17 -3.28 7.32
CA PHE A 157 5.51 -2.95 7.75
C PHE A 157 5.64 -1.44 7.84
N LEU A 158 6.08 -0.96 8.99
CA LEU A 158 6.47 0.44 9.21
C LEU A 158 7.99 0.47 9.37
N ALA A 159 8.63 1.50 8.86
CA ALA A 159 10.08 1.64 9.00
C ALA A 159 10.51 3.08 9.20
N ASP A 160 11.55 3.29 9.98
CA ASP A 160 12.17 4.60 10.12
C ASP A 160 12.66 5.10 8.75
N LYS A 161 12.33 6.35 8.41
CA LYS A 161 12.79 7.03 7.18
C LYS A 161 14.30 6.88 6.92
N ARG A 162 15.12 6.71 7.97
CA ARG A 162 16.58 6.53 7.88
C ARG A 162 17.03 5.18 7.33
N VAL A 163 16.22 4.13 7.47
CA VAL A 163 16.57 2.78 7.00
C VAL A 163 15.94 2.45 5.65
N MET A 164 14.94 3.23 5.20
CA MET A 164 14.19 3.02 3.97
C MET A 164 15.06 2.74 2.73
N ASN A 165 16.16 3.48 2.55
CA ASN A 165 17.05 3.31 1.40
C ASN A 165 17.85 1.99 1.45
N LEU A 166 17.99 1.38 2.63
CA LEU A 166 18.75 0.15 2.86
C LEU A 166 17.85 -1.11 2.86
N LEU A 167 16.55 -0.94 3.08
CA LEU A 167 15.59 -2.05 3.15
C LEU A 167 15.47 -2.87 1.85
N PRO A 168 15.50 -2.27 0.64
CA PRO A 168 15.48 -3.06 -0.60
C PRO A 168 16.62 -4.08 -0.70
N GLY A 169 17.81 -3.73 -0.20
CA GLY A 169 18.96 -4.63 -0.18
C GLY A 169 18.84 -5.76 0.84
N LEU A 170 18.11 -5.56 1.94
CA LEU A 170 17.94 -6.56 3.00
C LEU A 170 16.75 -7.49 2.74
N LEU A 171 15.56 -6.90 2.59
CA LEU A 171 14.30 -7.63 2.38
C LEU A 171 14.25 -8.30 1.01
N GLY A 172 14.98 -7.76 0.04
CA GLY A 172 15.15 -8.36 -1.28
C GLY A 172 13.86 -8.46 -2.10
N LYS A 173 13.83 -9.40 -3.04
CA LYS A 173 12.75 -9.55 -4.02
C LYS A 173 11.41 -9.94 -3.39
N GLN A 174 11.39 -10.64 -2.26
CA GLN A 174 10.13 -11.08 -1.64
C GLN A 174 9.19 -9.91 -1.33
N PHE A 175 9.74 -8.84 -0.76
CA PHE A 175 8.97 -7.66 -0.40
C PHE A 175 8.74 -6.72 -1.61
N TYR A 176 9.72 -6.58 -2.49
CA TYR A 176 9.74 -5.54 -3.52
C TYR A 176 9.33 -6.02 -4.93
N LYS A 177 9.16 -7.33 -5.18
CA LYS A 177 8.69 -7.86 -6.48
C LYS A 177 7.21 -7.53 -6.70
N LYS A 178 6.34 -7.99 -5.79
CA LYS A 178 4.88 -7.75 -5.86
C LYS A 178 4.49 -6.37 -5.29
N LYS A 179 5.41 -5.68 -4.60
CA LYS A 179 5.22 -4.36 -3.93
C LYS A 179 3.97 -4.27 -3.03
N ARG A 180 3.48 -5.40 -2.50
CA ARG A 180 2.24 -5.47 -1.71
C ARG A 180 2.43 -5.04 -0.25
N LYS A 181 3.54 -5.44 0.37
CA LYS A 181 3.87 -5.19 1.77
C LYS A 181 5.18 -4.40 1.90
N VAL A 182 5.34 -3.36 1.08
CA VAL A 182 6.51 -2.49 1.14
C VAL A 182 6.44 -1.68 2.45
N PRO A 183 7.55 -1.56 3.21
CA PRO A 183 7.54 -0.77 4.44
C PRO A 183 7.14 0.69 4.21
N VAL A 184 6.26 1.22 5.06
CA VAL A 184 5.82 2.62 5.05
C VAL A 184 6.80 3.47 5.87
N PRO A 185 7.30 4.59 5.34
CA PRO A 185 8.19 5.48 6.08
C PRO A 185 7.46 6.22 7.20
N VAL A 186 8.01 6.09 8.41
CA VAL A 186 7.61 6.77 9.65
C VAL A 186 8.80 7.60 10.14
N ASP A 187 8.56 8.85 10.53
CA ASP A 187 9.59 9.67 11.14
C ASP A 187 9.61 9.45 12.67
N LEU A 188 10.66 8.80 13.15
CA LEU A 188 10.88 8.53 14.58
C LEU A 188 11.90 9.50 15.20
N ARG A 189 12.18 10.63 14.55
CA ARG A 189 13.16 11.62 15.04
C ARG A 189 12.56 12.50 16.14
N GLY A 190 13.32 12.75 17.21
CA GLY A 190 13.05 13.79 18.21
C GLY A 190 11.79 13.57 19.07
N ASN A 191 11.20 14.68 19.54
CA ASN A 191 9.91 14.75 20.27
C ASN A 191 8.69 14.79 19.31
N SER A 192 8.82 14.23 18.11
CA SER A 192 7.69 14.16 17.17
C SER A 192 6.56 13.33 17.78
N ASN A 193 5.31 13.69 17.48
CA ASN A 193 4.13 12.92 17.91
C ASN A 193 4.13 11.57 17.19
N TRP A 194 4.60 10.51 17.85
CA TRP A 194 4.71 9.18 17.24
C TRP A 194 3.33 8.63 16.88
N LYS A 195 2.33 8.88 17.74
CA LYS A 195 0.92 8.57 17.50
C LYS A 195 0.41 9.09 16.18
N GLU A 196 0.50 10.40 15.96
CA GLU A 196 0.02 11.02 14.72
C GLU A 196 0.76 10.50 13.51
N GLU A 197 2.08 10.28 13.60
CA GLU A 197 2.85 9.76 12.47
C GLU A 197 2.48 8.31 12.12
N ILE A 198 2.24 7.47 13.13
CA ILE A 198 1.86 6.08 12.96
C ILE A 198 0.42 5.97 12.47
N GLU A 199 -0.52 6.72 13.06
CA GLU A 199 -1.92 6.77 12.59
C GLU A 199 -1.99 7.27 11.15
N ARG A 200 -1.20 8.29 10.81
CA ARG A 200 -1.05 8.76 9.43
C ARG A 200 -0.46 7.68 8.53
N ALA A 201 0.56 6.95 8.98
CA ALA A 201 1.17 5.88 8.19
C ALA A 201 0.20 4.70 7.95
N CYS A 202 -0.59 4.32 8.97
CA CYS A 202 -1.65 3.31 8.85
C CYS A 202 -2.77 3.74 7.90
N SER A 203 -3.09 5.03 7.89
CA SER A 203 -4.10 5.62 7.00
C SER A 203 -3.57 5.99 5.61
N SER A 204 -2.28 5.74 5.33
CA SER A 204 -1.68 6.11 4.06
C SER A 204 -1.46 4.93 3.14
N THR A 205 -1.60 5.18 1.84
CA THR A 205 -1.18 4.28 0.77
C THR A 205 0.14 4.74 0.15
N LEU A 206 0.89 3.80 -0.43
CA LEU A 206 2.17 4.07 -1.08
C LEU A 206 2.04 4.03 -2.59
N LEU A 207 2.41 5.14 -3.23
CA LEU A 207 2.62 5.23 -4.67
C LEU A 207 4.09 4.94 -4.99
N CYS A 208 4.36 3.82 -5.65
CA CYS A 208 5.70 3.49 -6.10
C CYS A 208 5.77 3.55 -7.63
N LEU A 209 6.23 4.68 -8.17
CA LEU A 209 6.48 4.80 -9.61
C LEU A 209 7.66 3.90 -10.01
N GLY A 210 7.42 3.02 -10.98
CA GLY A 210 8.46 2.15 -11.55
C GLY A 210 9.12 2.78 -12.78
N SER A 211 9.94 1.97 -13.45
CA SER A 211 10.52 2.30 -14.77
C SER A 211 9.51 2.21 -15.92
N GLY A 212 8.25 1.83 -15.64
CA GLY A 212 7.17 1.73 -16.61
C GLY A 212 6.19 2.89 -16.51
N THR A 213 5.19 2.88 -17.40
CA THR A 213 4.09 3.86 -17.41
C THR A 213 2.94 3.47 -16.48
N CYS A 214 2.86 2.20 -16.08
CA CYS A 214 1.79 1.68 -15.24
C CYS A 214 2.27 1.55 -13.78
N SER A 215 1.44 1.97 -12.84
CA SER A 215 1.67 1.79 -11.41
C SER A 215 0.35 1.47 -10.72
N VAL A 216 0.41 0.69 -9.65
CA VAL A 216 -0.78 0.21 -8.93
C VAL A 216 -0.69 0.64 -7.47
N LEU A 217 -1.80 1.12 -6.91
CA LEU A 217 -1.94 1.54 -5.51
C LEU A 217 -3.08 0.79 -4.85
N LYS A 218 -2.98 0.57 -3.55
CA LYS A 218 -4.07 0.04 -2.72
C LYS A 218 -4.95 1.18 -2.23
N ILE A 219 -6.27 1.07 -2.36
CA ILE A 219 -7.22 2.12 -1.97
C ILE A 219 -8.14 1.67 -0.83
N GLY A 220 -8.43 0.37 -0.75
CA GLY A 220 -9.38 -0.14 0.23
C GLY A 220 -9.44 -1.65 0.26
N ARG A 221 -10.27 -2.17 1.17
CA ARG A 221 -10.66 -3.58 1.25
C ARG A 221 -12.05 -3.78 0.64
N GLY A 222 -12.31 -4.97 0.11
CA GLY A 222 -13.61 -5.33 -0.47
C GLY A 222 -14.77 -5.37 0.54
N GLY A 223 -14.49 -5.33 1.84
CA GLY A 223 -15.48 -5.24 2.91
C GLY A 223 -15.92 -3.82 3.29
N MET A 224 -15.27 -2.78 2.75
CA MET A 224 -15.61 -1.38 3.06
C MET A 224 -16.90 -0.93 2.37
N GLU A 225 -17.51 0.15 2.88
CA GLU A 225 -18.71 0.71 2.26
C GLU A 225 -18.39 1.40 0.91
N ASN A 226 -19.35 1.40 -0.02
CA ASN A 226 -19.22 2.10 -1.30
C ASN A 226 -18.81 3.57 -1.14
N GLY A 227 -19.35 4.26 -0.11
CA GLY A 227 -19.06 5.67 0.16
C GLY A 227 -17.62 5.90 0.59
N GLU A 228 -17.15 5.12 1.56
CA GLU A 228 -15.77 5.21 2.07
C GLU A 228 -14.73 4.94 0.97
N VAL A 229 -15.00 3.92 0.13
CA VAL A 229 -14.11 3.59 -0.99
C VAL A 229 -14.09 4.72 -2.02
N MET A 230 -15.23 5.34 -2.31
CA MET A 230 -15.31 6.47 -3.24
C MET A 230 -14.47 7.65 -2.75
N GLU A 231 -14.60 8.02 -1.47
CA GLU A 231 -13.78 9.09 -0.86
C GLU A 231 -12.29 8.78 -0.92
N ASN A 232 -11.90 7.53 -0.64
CA ASN A 232 -10.52 7.09 -0.76
C ASN A 232 -10.00 7.17 -2.20
N VAL A 233 -10.82 6.82 -3.20
CA VAL A 233 -10.44 6.93 -4.62
C VAL A 233 -10.19 8.38 -4.99
N LEU A 234 -11.08 9.30 -4.61
CA LEU A 234 -10.93 10.73 -4.92
C LEU A 234 -9.69 11.31 -4.25
N ALA A 235 -9.49 11.05 -2.96
CA ALA A 235 -8.30 11.48 -2.23
C ALA A 235 -7.00 10.89 -2.82
N ALA A 236 -7.04 9.62 -3.23
CA ALA A 236 -5.90 8.98 -3.89
C ALA A 236 -5.58 9.64 -5.23
N ILE A 237 -6.58 9.95 -6.06
CA ILE A 237 -6.37 10.62 -7.35
C ILE A 237 -5.78 12.01 -7.14
N ASP A 238 -6.29 12.79 -6.19
CA ASP A 238 -5.74 14.11 -5.88
C ASP A 238 -4.27 14.02 -5.42
N GLY A 239 -3.95 13.07 -4.53
CA GLY A 239 -2.59 12.82 -4.08
C GLY A 239 -1.65 12.38 -5.21
N ILE A 240 -2.15 11.56 -6.16
CA ILE A 240 -1.38 11.13 -7.34
C ILE A 240 -1.12 12.32 -8.27
N VAL A 241 -2.15 13.12 -8.57
CA VAL A 241 -2.05 14.23 -9.51
C VAL A 241 -1.07 15.31 -9.03
N GLN A 242 -0.94 15.50 -7.72
CA GLN A 242 0.09 16.39 -7.15
C GLN A 242 1.52 15.86 -7.34
N PHE A 243 1.69 14.53 -7.34
CA PHE A 243 3.00 13.89 -7.47
C PHE A 243 3.44 13.66 -8.93
N VAL A 244 2.50 13.43 -9.84
CA VAL A 244 2.79 13.08 -11.24
C VAL A 244 3.36 14.28 -12.02
N PRO A 245 4.42 14.08 -12.83
CA PRO A 245 4.94 15.14 -13.69
C PRO A 245 3.87 15.58 -14.69
N LYS A 246 3.69 16.90 -14.84
CA LYS A 246 2.62 17.53 -15.63
C LYS A 246 1.20 17.29 -15.09
N LYS A 247 1.07 16.89 -13.82
CA LYS A 247 -0.22 16.73 -13.12
C LYS A 247 -1.17 15.84 -13.94
N LEU A 248 -2.42 16.25 -14.09
CA LEU A 248 -3.45 15.51 -14.81
C LEU A 248 -3.10 15.27 -16.29
N ASN A 249 -2.41 16.23 -16.94
CA ASN A 249 -2.03 16.10 -18.36
C ASN A 249 -1.00 14.98 -18.61
N GLY A 250 -0.28 14.56 -17.56
CA GLY A 250 0.66 13.44 -17.60
C GLY A 250 -0.02 12.07 -17.42
N VAL A 251 -1.27 12.06 -16.95
CA VAL A 251 -2.06 10.84 -16.74
C VAL A 251 -2.76 10.47 -18.04
N ARG A 252 -2.71 9.19 -18.41
CA ARG A 252 -3.46 8.61 -19.53
C ARG A 252 -4.76 8.00 -19.06
N ALA A 253 -4.73 7.22 -17.99
CA ALA A 253 -5.93 6.56 -17.49
C ALA A 253 -5.81 6.20 -16.00
N PHE A 254 -6.96 6.15 -15.34
CA PHE A 254 -7.17 5.53 -14.04
C PHE A 254 -8.15 4.37 -14.20
N HIS A 255 -7.74 3.18 -13.76
CA HIS A 255 -8.60 1.99 -13.73
C HIS A 255 -8.70 1.44 -12.31
N LEU A 256 -9.89 0.99 -11.90
CA LEU A 256 -10.13 0.31 -10.63
C LEU A 256 -10.23 -1.20 -10.83
N LYS A 257 -9.57 -1.99 -10.00
CA LYS A 257 -9.61 -3.45 -10.08
C LYS A 257 -9.39 -4.14 -8.74
N PHE A 258 -9.78 -5.40 -8.64
CA PHE A 258 -9.23 -6.37 -7.69
C PHE A 258 -8.02 -7.10 -8.32
N SER A 259 -7.38 -8.01 -7.58
CA SER A 259 -6.35 -8.88 -8.16
C SER A 259 -6.89 -9.73 -9.31
N ASP A 260 -8.11 -10.23 -9.16
CA ASP A 260 -8.68 -11.24 -10.07
C ASP A 260 -9.79 -10.65 -10.96
N SER A 261 -10.11 -9.37 -10.79
CA SER A 261 -11.16 -8.71 -11.57
C SER A 261 -10.61 -8.01 -12.80
N LEU A 262 -11.50 -7.78 -13.76
CA LEU A 262 -11.26 -6.83 -14.84
C LEU A 262 -11.11 -5.40 -14.28
N ALA A 263 -10.32 -4.58 -14.99
CA ALA A 263 -10.07 -3.21 -14.62
C ALA A 263 -11.14 -2.28 -15.20
N LEU A 264 -11.88 -1.60 -14.33
CA LEU A 264 -12.94 -0.67 -14.72
C LEU A 264 -12.38 0.74 -14.91
N PRO A 265 -12.64 1.42 -16.03
CA PRO A 265 -12.17 2.77 -16.28
C PRO A 265 -12.91 3.79 -15.41
N VAL A 266 -12.13 4.60 -14.70
CA VAL A 266 -12.59 5.76 -13.93
C VAL A 266 -12.35 7.05 -14.71
N TYR A 267 -11.19 7.13 -15.35
CA TYR A 267 -10.77 8.28 -16.15
C TYR A 267 -9.92 7.78 -17.30
N GLU A 268 -10.16 8.27 -18.51
CA GLU A 268 -9.34 7.99 -19.68
C GLU A 268 -9.19 9.29 -20.47
N ASP A 269 -7.95 9.59 -20.83
CA ASP A 269 -7.60 10.67 -21.72
C ASP A 269 -7.22 10.07 -23.07
N PHE A 270 -8.19 10.09 -23.99
CA PHE A 270 -7.97 9.66 -25.37
C PHE A 270 -7.17 10.75 -26.10
N PRO A 271 -6.08 10.41 -26.81
CA PRO A 271 -5.51 11.36 -27.75
C PRO A 271 -6.56 11.62 -28.84
N ASP A 272 -6.97 12.87 -29.00
CA ASP A 272 -7.84 13.28 -30.11
C ASP A 272 -7.20 12.78 -31.43
N GLN A 273 -7.96 12.00 -32.21
CA GLN A 273 -7.53 11.58 -33.54
C GLN A 273 -7.56 12.73 -34.57
N SER A 274 -7.58 14.00 -34.14
CA SER A 274 -7.75 15.18 -34.99
C SER A 274 -6.44 15.82 -35.43
N SER A 275 -5.40 15.03 -35.72
CA SER A 275 -4.19 15.52 -36.38
C SER A 275 -3.59 14.50 -37.35
N LYS A 276 -4.44 14.01 -38.25
CA LYS A 276 -4.00 13.57 -39.57
C LYS A 276 -4.60 14.53 -40.59
N GLN A 277 -3.86 15.59 -40.90
CA GLN A 277 -3.96 16.31 -42.17
C GLN A 277 -2.66 16.07 -42.91
#